data_AF-A0A0Q4CQG7-F1
#
_entry.id   AF-A0A0Q4CQG7-F1
#
_cell.length_a   1.000
_cell.length_b   1.000
_cell.length_c   1.000
_cell.angle_alpha   90.00
_cell.angle_beta   90.00
_cell.angle_gamma   90.00
#
_symmetry.space_group_name_H-M   'P 1'
#
loop_
_entity.id
_entity.type
_entity.pdbx_description
1 polymer ?
#
loop_
_entity_poly.entity_id
_entity_poly.type
_entity_poly.pdbx_seq_one_letter_code
_entity_poly.pdbx_strand_id
1 'polypeptide(L)'
;MAVRGRPAATAPVAAPGPQPARLEMTEEGNPLHRLFDAWGLPWREPRAAVEAREGIRRDPLYDWDTMLVSGAAALPGVLQPWNAGVSDRFAPTLPIVRFSAITWTCDDAEGNLRQIASHVAKWIGPAPIGAEYNTEVCRWQAGAAGLKMTTWPPARQSPGLSNDAHAREPRLRTAVHLTATTGFRLPLTAREEAWLEAFQPVATIDPQRTVAQDRIADIAPGETELEYAREPGKHVTRIASRIGYPPDLAALIFCTHQLFVVPREDVLSFTITRLHRAKGPGGSYLQVRCRTLSPDVPDKTLFLTQSSDPEGVTALAQALAATFDRPCDISPLFADA
;
A
#
# COMPACT_ATOMS: atom_id res chain seq x y z
N MET A 1 -19.76 -41.44 28.57
CA MET A 1 -20.08 -40.08 29.03
C MET A 1 -19.54 -39.12 27.99
N ALA A 2 -20.38 -38.64 27.06
CA ALA A 2 -19.96 -37.82 25.93
C ALA A 2 -19.86 -36.35 26.36
N VAL A 3 -18.66 -35.77 26.32
CA VAL A 3 -18.46 -34.33 26.53
C VAL A 3 -18.79 -33.63 25.22
N ARG A 4 -19.98 -33.02 25.16
CA ARG A 4 -20.38 -32.12 24.07
C ARG A 4 -19.50 -30.87 24.12
N GLY A 5 -18.64 -30.70 23.12
CA GLY A 5 -17.89 -29.46 22.90
C GLY A 5 -18.86 -28.30 22.64
N ARG A 6 -18.71 -27.21 23.39
CA ARG A 6 -19.38 -25.93 23.10
C ARG A 6 -18.93 -25.45 21.72
N PRO A 7 -19.84 -24.99 20.84
CA PRO A 7 -19.44 -24.32 19.61
C PRO A 7 -18.62 -23.08 19.97
N ALA A 8 -17.48 -22.91 19.30
CA ALA A 8 -16.70 -21.69 19.37
C ALA A 8 -17.60 -20.53 18.95
N ALA A 9 -17.82 -19.57 19.86
CA ALA A 9 -18.49 -18.34 19.53
C ALA A 9 -17.66 -17.66 18.43
N THR A 10 -18.22 -17.54 17.23
CA THR A 10 -17.68 -16.69 16.18
C THR A 10 -17.59 -15.28 16.75
N ALA A 11 -16.36 -14.78 16.89
CA ALA A 11 -16.12 -13.39 17.24
C ALA A 11 -16.90 -12.51 16.25
N PRO A 12 -17.62 -11.47 16.73
CA PRO A 12 -18.34 -10.58 15.83
C PRO A 12 -17.34 -9.99 14.83
N VAL A 13 -17.65 -10.15 13.54
CA VAL A 13 -16.92 -9.46 12.46
C VAL A 13 -16.97 -7.99 12.79
N ALA A 14 -15.80 -7.38 13.06
CA ALA A 14 -15.72 -5.97 13.38
C ALA A 14 -16.43 -5.17 12.28
N ALA A 15 -17.29 -4.23 12.69
CA ALA A 15 -17.98 -3.37 11.75
C ALA A 15 -16.95 -2.69 10.83
N PRO A 16 -17.21 -2.58 9.52
CA PRO A 16 -16.32 -1.86 8.62
C PRO A 16 -16.21 -0.42 9.12
N GLY A 17 -14.98 0.09 9.19
CA GLY A 17 -14.73 1.46 9.62
C GLY A 17 -15.42 2.51 8.75
N PRO A 18 -15.40 3.79 9.16
CA PRO A 18 -16.03 4.85 8.38
C PRO A 18 -15.44 4.90 6.96
N GLN A 19 -16.32 5.03 5.97
CA GLN A 19 -15.90 5.27 4.58
C GLN A 19 -15.16 6.60 4.50
N PRO A 20 -14.12 6.71 3.65
CA PRO A 20 -13.40 7.97 3.49
C PRO A 20 -14.32 9.06 2.93
N ALA A 21 -14.10 10.31 3.35
CA ALA A 21 -14.65 11.46 2.64
C ALA A 21 -14.04 11.51 1.24
N ARG A 22 -14.88 11.34 0.22
CA ARG A 22 -14.49 11.46 -1.18
C ARG A 22 -14.44 12.92 -1.57
N LEU A 23 -13.29 13.35 -2.04
CA LEU A 23 -13.04 14.70 -2.52
C LEU A 23 -13.05 14.68 -4.04
N GLU A 24 -13.89 15.54 -4.61
CA GLU A 24 -13.99 15.70 -6.06
C GLU A 24 -12.74 16.38 -6.62
N MET A 25 -12.34 15.97 -7.82
CA MET A 25 -11.30 16.66 -8.56
C MET A 25 -11.82 18.05 -8.95
N THR A 26 -10.98 19.08 -8.76
CA THR A 26 -11.31 20.47 -9.10
C THR A 26 -10.56 20.89 -10.37
N GLU A 27 -10.90 22.03 -10.95
CA GLU A 27 -10.12 22.62 -12.07
C GLU A 27 -8.65 22.86 -11.67
N GLU A 28 -8.41 23.15 -10.39
CA GLU A 28 -7.08 23.30 -9.79
C GLU A 28 -6.38 21.96 -9.50
N GLY A 29 -6.98 20.84 -9.91
CA GLY A 29 -6.47 19.49 -9.72
C GLY A 29 -6.95 18.82 -8.43
N ASN A 30 -6.14 17.87 -7.96
CA ASN A 30 -6.43 17.03 -6.79
C ASN A 30 -6.32 17.83 -5.49
N PRO A 31 -7.39 17.94 -4.67
CA PRO A 31 -7.37 18.72 -3.43
C PRO A 31 -6.34 18.23 -2.40
N LEU A 32 -6.06 16.93 -2.34
CA LEU A 32 -5.03 16.38 -1.44
C LEU A 32 -3.62 16.74 -1.91
N HIS A 33 -3.37 16.74 -3.22
CA HIS A 33 -2.09 17.20 -3.76
C HIS A 33 -1.84 18.67 -3.43
N ARG A 34 -2.86 19.53 -3.56
CA ARG A 34 -2.76 20.94 -3.14
C ARG A 34 -2.49 21.07 -1.64
N LEU A 35 -3.11 20.24 -0.80
CA LEU A 35 -2.82 20.20 0.63
C LEU A 35 -1.37 19.75 0.90
N PHE A 36 -0.88 18.75 0.18
CA PHE A 36 0.51 18.27 0.33
C PHE A 36 1.52 19.34 -0.12
N ASP A 37 1.23 20.08 -1.19
CA ASP A 37 2.01 21.23 -1.63
C ASP A 37 1.99 22.35 -0.57
N ALA A 38 0.82 22.66 0.00
CA ALA A 38 0.68 23.64 1.08
C ALA A 38 1.42 23.23 2.36
N TRP A 39 1.56 21.92 2.61
CA TRP A 39 2.40 21.39 3.67
C TRP A 39 3.87 21.28 3.31
N GLY A 40 4.29 21.60 2.08
CA GLY A 40 5.68 21.49 1.66
C GLY A 40 6.19 20.05 1.61
N LEU A 41 5.32 19.07 1.36
CA LEU A 41 5.75 17.68 1.18
C LEU A 41 6.41 17.52 -0.21
N PRO A 42 7.63 16.95 -0.32
CA PRO A 42 8.36 16.86 -1.58
C PRO A 42 7.90 15.66 -2.43
N TRP A 43 6.58 15.50 -2.61
CA TRP A 43 5.97 14.29 -3.19
C TRP A 43 6.15 14.15 -4.71
N ARG A 44 6.71 15.16 -5.37
CA ARG A 44 7.06 15.14 -6.80
C ARG A 44 8.56 14.99 -7.04
N GLU A 45 9.37 15.17 -6.01
CA GLU A 45 10.82 15.10 -6.13
C GLU A 45 11.30 13.64 -6.10
N PRO A 46 12.35 13.29 -6.86
CA PRO A 46 13.00 12.00 -6.73
C PRO A 46 13.49 11.78 -5.28
N ARG A 47 13.30 10.57 -4.75
CA ARG A 47 13.70 10.21 -3.39
C ARG A 47 15.15 10.56 -3.09
N ALA A 48 16.07 10.28 -4.00
CA ALA A 48 17.50 10.59 -3.82
C ALA A 48 17.77 12.09 -3.63
N ALA A 49 17.00 12.97 -4.26
CA ALA A 49 17.15 14.41 -4.09
C ALA A 49 16.70 14.86 -2.69
N VAL A 50 15.59 14.28 -2.20
CA VAL A 50 15.11 14.53 -0.83
C VAL A 50 16.10 13.96 0.19
N GLU A 51 16.62 12.76 -0.04
CA GLU A 51 17.59 12.11 0.84
C GLU A 51 18.90 12.89 0.94
N ALA A 52 19.43 13.38 -0.18
CA ALA A 52 20.63 14.22 -0.19
C ALA A 52 20.44 15.53 0.58
N ARG A 53 19.21 16.07 0.61
CA ARG A 53 18.87 17.32 1.30
C ARG A 53 18.61 17.12 2.80
N GLU A 54 17.82 16.10 3.15
CA GLU A 54 17.30 15.91 4.51
C GLU A 54 18.15 14.95 5.35
N GLY A 55 18.88 14.03 4.69
CA GLY A 55 19.62 12.95 5.31
C GLY A 55 18.73 11.85 5.92
N ILE A 56 19.35 10.69 6.18
CA ILE A 56 18.73 9.60 6.93
C ILE A 56 19.18 9.70 8.38
N ARG A 57 18.25 9.56 9.32
CA ARG A 57 18.52 9.53 10.75
C ARG A 57 17.68 8.47 11.45
N ARG A 58 18.11 8.09 12.65
CA ARG A 58 17.35 7.23 13.52
C ARG A 58 16.18 8.00 14.13
N ASP A 59 14.98 7.44 14.02
CA ASP A 59 13.78 8.00 14.61
C ASP A 59 13.80 7.89 16.14
N PRO A 60 13.60 8.99 16.89
CA PRO A 60 13.68 8.96 18.36
C PRO A 60 12.52 8.20 19.03
N LEU A 61 11.39 8.01 18.34
CA LEU A 61 10.20 7.36 18.89
C LEU A 61 10.20 5.86 18.62
N TYR A 62 10.46 5.48 17.36
CA TYR A 62 10.37 4.10 16.88
C TYR A 62 11.71 3.38 16.79
N ASP A 63 12.83 4.10 16.88
CA ASP A 63 14.17 3.55 16.68
C ASP A 63 14.25 2.78 15.36
N TRP A 64 13.94 3.46 14.25
CA TRP A 64 14.13 2.95 12.89
C TRP A 64 14.69 4.05 12.00
N ASP A 65 15.21 3.70 10.82
CA ASP A 65 15.79 4.70 9.93
C ASP A 65 14.68 5.44 9.19
N THR A 66 14.75 6.77 9.21
CA THR A 66 13.74 7.65 8.63
C THR A 66 14.38 8.89 8.03
N MET A 67 13.67 9.49 7.09
CA MET A 67 13.99 10.78 6.50
C MET A 67 12.93 11.79 6.95
N LEU A 68 13.29 12.68 7.87
CA LEU A 68 12.35 13.75 8.27
C LEU A 68 12.40 14.87 7.25
N VAL A 69 11.24 15.40 6.89
CA VAL A 69 11.07 16.49 5.91
C VAL A 69 11.07 17.81 6.65
N SER A 70 12.24 18.43 6.78
CA SER A 70 12.45 19.57 7.69
C SER A 70 11.81 20.86 7.17
N GLY A 71 11.57 20.96 5.86
CA GLY A 71 10.85 22.06 5.22
C GLY A 71 9.32 21.96 5.27
N ALA A 72 8.76 20.86 5.78
CA ALA A 72 7.32 20.65 5.80
C ALA A 72 6.63 21.42 6.94
N ALA A 73 5.39 21.84 6.69
CA ALA A 73 4.58 22.55 7.67
C ALA A 73 4.36 21.71 8.94
N ALA A 74 4.60 22.31 10.11
CA ALA A 74 4.35 21.67 11.39
C ALA A 74 2.83 21.58 11.65
N LEU A 75 2.38 20.38 12.00
CA LEU A 75 1.01 20.16 12.45
C LEU A 75 0.84 20.64 13.90
N PRO A 76 -0.38 21.05 14.32
CA PRO A 76 -0.66 21.33 15.72
C PRO A 76 -0.30 20.15 16.63
N GLY A 77 0.44 20.41 17.71
CA GLY A 77 0.85 19.36 18.65
C GLY A 77 1.86 18.37 18.07
N VAL A 78 2.73 18.79 17.15
CA VAL A 78 3.71 17.89 16.52
C VAL A 78 4.55 17.16 17.57
N LEU A 79 4.48 15.83 17.53
CA LEU A 79 5.32 14.92 18.33
C LEU A 79 6.42 14.33 17.44
N GLN A 80 6.06 14.01 16.19
CA GLN A 80 6.98 13.60 15.14
C GLN A 80 6.66 14.43 13.89
N PRO A 81 7.62 15.18 13.32
CA PRO A 81 7.40 15.92 12.09
C PRO A 81 7.15 14.95 10.93
N TRP A 82 6.70 15.51 9.79
CA TRP A 82 6.56 14.75 8.56
C TRP A 82 7.84 14.02 8.23
N ASN A 83 7.70 12.73 7.92
CA ASN A 83 8.81 11.85 7.60
C ASN A 83 8.41 10.81 6.56
N ALA A 84 9.41 10.18 5.97
CA ALA A 84 9.25 9.09 5.04
C ALA A 84 10.07 7.87 5.50
N GLY A 85 9.55 6.69 5.19
CA GLY A 85 10.31 5.45 5.38
C GLY A 85 11.51 5.39 4.44
N VAL A 86 12.51 4.61 4.86
CA VAL A 86 13.73 4.34 4.09
C VAL A 86 13.86 2.83 3.90
N SER A 87 14.20 2.41 2.68
CA SER A 87 14.53 1.03 2.34
C SER A 87 15.38 1.05 1.08
N ASP A 88 16.36 0.16 1.03
CA ASP A 88 17.13 -0.22 -0.17
C ASP A 88 16.23 -0.61 -1.36
N ARG A 89 15.04 -1.15 -1.10
CA ARG A 89 14.04 -1.56 -2.11
C ARG A 89 13.22 -0.41 -2.69
N PHE A 90 13.42 0.82 -2.21
CA PHE A 90 12.77 1.99 -2.78
C PHE A 90 13.65 2.58 -3.88
N ALA A 91 13.07 2.79 -5.07
CA ALA A 91 13.82 3.32 -6.19
C ALA A 91 14.24 4.78 -5.93
N PRO A 92 15.55 5.12 -6.02
CA PRO A 92 16.04 6.47 -5.71
C PRO A 92 15.53 7.54 -6.69
N THR A 93 15.22 7.14 -7.92
CA THR A 93 14.76 8.04 -8.99
C THR A 93 13.26 8.33 -8.95
N LEU A 94 12.50 7.56 -8.18
CA LEU A 94 11.05 7.72 -8.03
C LEU A 94 10.72 8.56 -6.80
N PRO A 95 9.55 9.24 -6.79
CA PRO A 95 9.16 10.04 -5.64
C PRO A 95 8.74 9.19 -4.45
N ILE A 96 8.74 9.84 -3.28
CA ILE A 96 8.17 9.29 -2.04
C ILE A 96 6.65 9.24 -2.20
N VAL A 97 6.03 8.12 -1.82
CA VAL A 97 4.57 7.96 -1.97
C VAL A 97 3.82 7.83 -0.67
N ARG A 98 4.55 7.71 0.45
CA ARG A 98 3.99 7.75 1.79
C ARG A 98 4.79 8.65 2.72
N PHE A 99 4.10 9.61 3.30
CA PHE A 99 4.59 10.42 4.40
C PHE A 99 3.81 10.10 5.67
N SER A 100 4.49 10.15 6.81
CA SER A 100 3.88 9.97 8.13
C SER A 100 4.21 11.13 9.04
N ALA A 101 3.31 11.45 9.97
CA ALA A 101 3.57 12.39 11.07
C ALA A 101 2.79 11.94 12.31
N ILE A 102 3.19 12.43 13.47
CA ILE A 102 2.51 12.12 14.73
C ILE A 102 2.23 13.41 15.49
N THR A 103 1.01 13.54 15.98
CA THR A 103 0.56 14.69 16.77
C THR A 103 -0.03 14.24 18.10
N TRP A 104 0.14 15.07 19.12
CA TRP A 104 -0.41 14.86 20.45
C TRP A 104 -0.66 16.21 21.12
N THR A 105 -1.82 16.38 21.77
CA THR A 105 -2.16 17.62 22.47
C THR A 105 -2.62 17.39 23.92
N CYS A 106 -3.26 16.27 24.20
CA CYS A 106 -3.69 15.89 25.54
C CYS A 106 -3.80 14.37 25.70
N ASP A 107 -4.07 13.91 26.92
CA ASP A 107 -4.27 12.50 27.25
C ASP A 107 -5.68 11.97 26.88
N ASP A 108 -6.23 12.45 25.76
CA ASP A 108 -7.49 11.97 25.16
C ASP A 108 -7.25 11.65 23.69
N ALA A 109 -7.21 10.35 23.37
CA ALA A 109 -6.99 9.84 22.01
C ALA A 109 -8.04 10.36 21.02
N GLU A 110 -9.31 10.29 21.40
CA GLU A 110 -10.42 10.68 20.53
C GLU A 110 -10.46 12.22 20.40
N GLY A 111 -10.17 12.93 21.49
CA GLY A 111 -10.01 14.39 21.50
C GLY A 111 -8.90 14.88 20.56
N ASN A 112 -7.71 14.26 20.62
CA ASN A 112 -6.61 14.56 19.73
C ASN A 112 -7.01 14.33 18.25
N LEU A 113 -7.70 13.22 17.95
CA LEU A 113 -8.15 12.90 16.59
C LEU A 113 -9.14 13.95 16.06
N ARG A 114 -10.15 14.31 16.86
CA ARG A 114 -11.14 15.35 16.49
C ARG A 114 -10.48 16.70 16.26
N GLN A 115 -9.50 17.06 17.08
CA GLN A 115 -8.79 18.34 16.96
C GLN A 115 -8.00 18.42 15.65
N ILE A 116 -7.17 17.41 15.35
CA ILE A 116 -6.36 17.44 14.12
C ILE A 116 -7.23 17.26 12.87
N ALA A 117 -8.29 16.44 12.93
CA ALA A 117 -9.26 16.33 11.84
C ALA A 117 -9.96 17.67 11.57
N SER A 118 -10.34 18.41 12.61
CA SER A 118 -10.93 19.74 12.48
C SER A 118 -9.96 20.77 11.91
N HIS A 119 -8.66 20.65 12.22
CA HIS A 119 -7.62 21.51 11.62
C HIS A 119 -7.51 21.26 10.11
N VAL A 120 -7.46 19.99 9.69
CA VAL A 120 -7.38 19.62 8.27
C VAL A 120 -8.68 19.94 7.52
N ALA A 121 -9.83 19.79 8.17
CA ALA A 121 -11.13 20.08 7.56
C ALA A 121 -11.30 21.55 7.12
N LYS A 122 -10.51 22.48 7.68
CA LYS A 122 -10.46 23.88 7.22
C LYS A 122 -9.93 24.02 5.79
N TRP A 123 -9.15 23.05 5.32
CA TRP A 123 -8.55 23.03 3.99
C TRP A 123 -9.36 22.23 2.97
N ILE A 124 -9.79 21.03 3.36
CA ILE A 124 -10.36 20.04 2.43
C ILE A 124 -11.74 19.53 2.85
N GLY A 125 -12.41 20.21 3.78
CA GLY A 125 -13.72 19.83 4.29
C GLY A 125 -13.69 18.70 5.33
N PRO A 126 -14.80 18.46 6.04
CA PRO A 126 -14.86 17.45 7.10
C PRO A 126 -14.78 16.02 6.55
N ALA A 127 -14.34 15.08 7.38
CA ALA A 127 -14.41 13.65 7.12
C ALA A 127 -15.04 12.91 8.30
N PRO A 128 -15.71 11.77 8.05
CA PRO A 128 -16.29 10.97 9.12
C PRO A 128 -15.18 10.41 10.03
N ILE A 129 -15.47 10.38 11.32
CA ILE A 129 -14.66 9.76 12.36
C ILE A 129 -15.44 8.56 12.89
N GLY A 130 -14.75 7.44 13.09
CA GLY A 130 -15.41 6.23 13.58
C GLY A 130 -14.44 5.12 13.94
N ALA A 131 -14.97 4.10 14.61
CA ALA A 131 -14.20 2.93 15.03
C ALA A 131 -13.82 2.05 13.83
N GLU A 132 -12.61 1.48 13.87
CA GLU A 132 -12.17 0.42 12.97
C GLU A 132 -11.29 -0.55 13.75
N TYR A 133 -11.80 -1.76 13.99
CA TYR A 133 -11.18 -2.73 14.92
C TYR A 133 -10.94 -2.10 16.31
N ASN A 134 -9.69 -2.11 16.80
CA ASN A 134 -9.26 -1.49 18.05
C ASN A 134 -8.81 -0.02 17.89
N THR A 135 -9.08 0.61 16.74
CA THR A 135 -8.67 1.99 16.44
C THR A 135 -9.85 2.93 16.28
N GLU A 136 -9.56 4.22 16.27
CA GLU A 136 -10.45 5.25 15.73
C GLU A 136 -9.75 5.94 14.56
N VAL A 137 -10.48 6.16 13.47
CA VAL A 137 -9.92 6.57 12.19
C VAL A 137 -10.72 7.69 11.55
N CYS A 138 -10.02 8.51 10.77
CA CYS A 138 -10.59 9.57 9.92
C CYS A 138 -9.86 9.55 8.57
N ARG A 139 -10.57 9.69 7.45
CA ARG A 139 -9.97 9.55 6.12
C ARG A 139 -10.54 10.50 5.08
N TRP A 140 -9.65 11.03 4.25
CA TRP A 140 -9.97 11.71 3.00
C TRP A 140 -9.35 10.95 1.84
N GLN A 141 -10.03 10.97 0.69
CA GLN A 141 -9.56 10.32 -0.53
C GLN A 141 -9.94 11.14 -1.76
N ALA A 142 -8.97 11.33 -2.66
CA ALA A 142 -9.13 12.01 -3.94
C ALA A 142 -8.42 11.16 -5.01
N GLY A 143 -9.17 10.30 -5.70
CA GLY A 143 -8.59 9.21 -6.51
C GLY A 143 -7.66 8.33 -5.66
N ALA A 144 -6.46 8.05 -6.17
CA ALA A 144 -5.43 7.29 -5.47
C ALA A 144 -4.77 8.04 -4.30
N ALA A 145 -4.88 9.37 -4.24
CA ALA A 145 -4.32 10.14 -3.12
C ALA A 145 -5.21 9.98 -1.88
N GLY A 146 -4.58 9.92 -0.71
CA GLY A 146 -5.30 9.72 0.55
C GLY A 146 -4.62 10.38 1.73
N LEU A 147 -5.41 10.76 2.72
CA LEU A 147 -4.94 11.14 4.05
C LEU A 147 -5.70 10.31 5.07
N LYS A 148 -4.97 9.55 5.89
CA LYS A 148 -5.53 8.74 6.98
C LYS A 148 -4.99 9.24 8.30
N MET A 149 -5.89 9.41 9.26
CA MET A 149 -5.55 9.63 10.67
C MET A 149 -6.00 8.42 11.47
N THR A 150 -5.17 7.97 12.41
CA THR A 150 -5.45 6.82 13.27
C THR A 150 -5.02 7.12 14.69
N THR A 151 -5.85 6.72 15.65
CA THR A 151 -5.45 6.65 17.06
C THR A 151 -5.90 5.31 17.65
N TRP A 152 -5.28 4.92 18.78
CA TRP A 152 -5.53 3.68 19.49
C TRP A 152 -6.05 3.99 20.90
N PRO A 153 -7.35 4.27 21.06
CA PRO A 153 -7.89 4.63 22.37
C PRO A 153 -7.54 3.55 23.41
N PRO A 154 -6.98 3.91 24.59
CA PRO A 154 -6.56 2.94 25.60
C PRO A 154 -7.67 1.98 26.02
N ALA A 155 -8.91 2.47 26.09
CA ALA A 155 -10.11 1.68 26.42
C ALA A 155 -10.42 0.56 25.40
N ARG A 156 -9.84 0.61 24.20
CA ARG A 156 -10.04 -0.39 23.13
C ARG A 156 -8.84 -1.33 22.97
N GLN A 157 -7.76 -1.13 23.72
CA GLN A 157 -6.56 -1.97 23.63
C GLN A 157 -6.65 -3.18 24.57
N SER A 158 -5.99 -4.26 24.19
CA SER A 158 -5.87 -5.43 25.05
C SER A 158 -5.12 -5.07 26.34
N PRO A 159 -5.60 -5.51 27.52
CA PRO A 159 -4.89 -5.30 28.78
C PRO A 159 -3.48 -5.90 28.73
N GLY A 160 -2.50 -5.18 29.29
CA GLY A 160 -1.11 -5.67 29.41
C GLY A 160 -0.29 -5.67 28.12
N LEU A 161 -0.79 -5.06 27.04
CA LEU A 161 -0.01 -4.90 25.81
C LEU A 161 1.20 -4.00 26.07
N SER A 162 2.40 -4.58 26.00
CA SER A 162 3.66 -3.84 26.06
C SER A 162 4.03 -3.30 24.69
N ASN A 163 4.50 -2.06 24.64
CA ASN A 163 5.04 -1.44 23.43
C ASN A 163 6.24 -0.58 23.83
N ASP A 164 7.42 -0.93 23.34
CA ASP A 164 8.67 -0.24 23.66
C ASP A 164 8.65 1.23 23.26
N ALA A 165 7.96 1.58 22.17
CA ALA A 165 7.78 2.97 21.77
C ALA A 165 6.96 3.73 22.82
N HIS A 166 5.92 3.13 23.40
CA HIS A 166 5.15 3.75 24.50
C HIS A 166 5.94 3.87 25.81
N ALA A 167 6.97 3.04 26.00
CA ALA A 167 7.87 3.17 27.14
C ALA A 167 8.87 4.33 26.94
N ARG A 168 9.39 4.49 25.71
CA ARG A 168 10.26 5.62 25.33
C ARG A 168 9.52 6.95 25.29
N GLU A 169 8.32 6.97 24.72
CA GLU A 169 7.46 8.15 24.59
C GLU A 169 6.01 7.82 24.99
N PRO A 170 5.64 8.05 26.27
CA PRO A 170 4.31 7.73 26.78
C PRO A 170 3.15 8.44 26.05
N ARG A 171 3.39 9.61 25.46
CA ARG A 171 2.36 10.38 24.72
C ARG A 171 1.82 9.61 23.51
N LEU A 172 2.59 8.67 22.96
CA LEU A 172 2.16 7.83 21.83
C LEU A 172 0.89 7.01 22.12
N ARG A 173 0.59 6.73 23.39
CA ARG A 173 -0.61 5.96 23.80
C ARG A 173 -1.92 6.64 23.40
N THR A 174 -1.90 7.96 23.25
CA THR A 174 -3.08 8.77 22.87
C THR A 174 -2.80 9.66 21.66
N ALA A 175 -1.63 9.54 21.04
CA ALA A 175 -1.27 10.32 19.87
C ALA A 175 -2.13 9.95 18.64
N VAL A 176 -2.12 10.84 17.66
CA VAL A 176 -2.72 10.62 16.34
C VAL A 176 -1.61 10.45 15.33
N HIS A 177 -1.66 9.32 14.63
CA HIS A 177 -0.81 9.00 13.50
C HIS A 177 -1.46 9.47 12.22
N LEU A 178 -0.76 10.31 11.47
CA LEU A 178 -1.16 10.74 10.14
C LEU A 178 -0.35 9.99 9.10
N THR A 179 -1.01 9.57 8.04
CA THR A 179 -0.39 8.99 6.85
C THR A 179 -0.95 9.69 5.62
N ALA A 180 -0.08 10.41 4.91
CA ALA A 180 -0.37 10.98 3.61
C ALA A 180 0.15 10.04 2.52
N THR A 181 -0.75 9.57 1.67
CA THR A 181 -0.44 8.74 0.52
C THR A 181 -0.64 9.55 -0.74
N THR A 182 0.41 9.66 -1.57
CA THR A 182 0.42 10.60 -2.70
C THR A 182 -0.41 10.09 -3.88
N GLY A 183 -0.59 8.77 -3.98
CA GLY A 183 -1.23 8.14 -5.14
C GLY A 183 -0.42 8.27 -6.42
N PHE A 184 0.87 8.63 -6.34
CA PHE A 184 1.73 8.77 -7.50
C PHE A 184 1.81 7.44 -8.26
N ARG A 185 1.63 7.54 -9.57
CA ARG A 185 1.77 6.46 -10.55
C ARG A 185 2.54 7.01 -11.73
N LEU A 186 3.32 6.16 -12.39
CA LEU A 186 3.95 6.57 -13.63
C LEU A 186 2.87 6.72 -14.72
N PRO A 187 2.95 7.79 -15.55
CA PRO A 187 2.07 7.91 -16.71
C PRO A 187 2.39 6.79 -17.71
N LEU A 188 1.40 6.41 -18.51
CA LEU A 188 1.62 5.51 -19.63
C LEU A 188 2.43 6.22 -20.72
N THR A 189 3.51 5.58 -21.15
CA THR A 189 4.18 5.96 -22.40
C THR A 189 3.32 5.58 -23.61
N ALA A 190 3.58 6.18 -24.77
CA ALA A 190 2.89 5.81 -26.01
C ALA A 190 3.07 4.31 -26.37
N ARG A 191 4.22 3.72 -26.00
CA ARG A 191 4.50 2.29 -26.17
C ARG A 191 3.60 1.44 -25.27
N GLU A 192 3.49 1.80 -23.99
CA GLU A 192 2.65 1.07 -23.03
C GLU A 192 1.15 1.21 -23.34
N GLU A 193 0.72 2.39 -23.81
CA GLU A 193 -0.66 2.59 -24.29
C GLU A 193 -0.98 1.63 -25.44
N ALA A 194 -0.09 1.48 -26.43
CA ALA A 194 -0.28 0.54 -27.53
C ALA A 194 -0.36 -0.92 -27.05
N TRP A 195 0.43 -1.30 -26.03
CA TRP A 195 0.35 -2.62 -25.43
C TRP A 195 -0.99 -2.88 -24.74
N LEU A 196 -1.55 -1.88 -24.04
CA LEU A 196 -2.87 -1.99 -23.40
C LEU A 196 -4.00 -2.08 -24.43
N GLU A 197 -3.92 -1.34 -25.54
CA GLU A 197 -4.86 -1.46 -26.65
C GLU A 197 -4.80 -2.84 -27.32
N ALA A 198 -3.63 -3.49 -27.32
CA ALA A 198 -3.44 -4.83 -27.85
C ALA A 198 -3.62 -5.97 -26.81
N PHE A 199 -3.90 -5.65 -25.54
CA PHE A 199 -3.92 -6.60 -24.42
C PHE A 199 -4.81 -7.83 -24.63
N GLN A 200 -4.23 -9.03 -24.53
CA GLN A 200 -4.94 -10.30 -24.58
C GLN A 200 -4.95 -10.96 -23.19
N PRO A 201 -6.11 -11.10 -22.54
CA PRO A 201 -6.18 -11.77 -21.24
C PRO A 201 -5.94 -13.28 -21.43
N VAL A 202 -5.10 -13.85 -20.55
CA VAL A 202 -4.79 -15.29 -20.55
C VAL A 202 -5.18 -15.98 -19.26
N ALA A 203 -5.36 -15.22 -18.17
CA ALA A 203 -5.83 -15.75 -16.89
C ALA A 203 -6.62 -14.70 -16.10
N THR A 204 -7.43 -15.18 -15.17
CA THR A 204 -8.10 -14.37 -14.15
C THR A 204 -7.34 -14.42 -12.84
N ILE A 205 -7.35 -13.30 -12.12
CA ILE A 205 -6.77 -13.18 -10.78
C ILE A 205 -7.80 -13.68 -9.75
N ASP A 206 -7.31 -14.33 -8.70
CA ASP A 206 -8.14 -14.81 -7.60
C ASP A 206 -8.96 -13.66 -6.98
N PRO A 207 -10.30 -13.81 -6.85
CA PRO A 207 -11.16 -12.74 -6.38
C PRO A 207 -10.79 -12.17 -5.00
N GLN A 208 -10.19 -12.97 -4.10
CA GLN A 208 -9.78 -12.52 -2.77
C GLN A 208 -8.60 -11.53 -2.82
N ARG A 209 -7.94 -11.40 -3.98
CA ARG A 209 -6.84 -10.48 -4.24
C ARG A 209 -7.19 -9.36 -5.22
N THR A 210 -8.43 -9.30 -5.65
CA THR A 210 -8.93 -8.24 -6.51
C THR A 210 -9.73 -7.25 -5.70
N VAL A 211 -9.83 -6.05 -6.23
CA VAL A 211 -10.74 -5.02 -5.73
C VAL A 211 -11.83 -4.81 -6.76
N ALA A 212 -12.97 -4.28 -6.31
CA ALA A 212 -14.02 -3.88 -7.24
C ALA A 212 -13.44 -2.91 -8.28
N GLN A 213 -13.88 -3.05 -9.54
CA GLN A 213 -13.28 -2.35 -10.67
C GLN A 213 -13.27 -0.81 -10.49
N ASP A 214 -14.34 -0.28 -9.92
CA ASP A 214 -14.51 1.15 -9.58
C ASP A 214 -13.54 1.65 -8.50
N ARG A 215 -12.90 0.74 -7.74
CA ARG A 215 -11.93 1.06 -6.70
C ARG A 215 -10.47 1.03 -7.17
N ILE A 216 -10.16 0.51 -8.36
CA ILE A 216 -8.77 0.39 -8.84
C ILE A 216 -8.14 1.78 -8.99
N ALA A 217 -8.89 2.75 -9.51
CA ALA A 217 -8.42 4.13 -9.65
C ALA A 217 -8.11 4.80 -8.29
N ASP A 218 -8.66 4.26 -7.19
CA ASP A 218 -8.57 4.83 -5.85
C ASP A 218 -7.43 4.28 -4.98
N ILE A 219 -6.72 3.24 -5.45
CA ILE A 219 -5.73 2.56 -4.62
C ILE A 219 -4.34 3.02 -5.00
N ALA A 220 -3.64 3.66 -4.06
CA ALA A 220 -2.25 4.01 -4.28
C ALA A 220 -1.36 2.75 -4.36
N PRO A 221 -0.40 2.71 -5.29
CA PRO A 221 0.64 1.68 -5.28
C PRO A 221 1.52 1.78 -4.03
N GLY A 222 2.08 0.65 -3.61
CA GLY A 222 3.15 0.61 -2.61
C GLY A 222 4.46 1.19 -3.15
N GLU A 223 5.37 1.60 -2.25
CA GLU A 223 6.66 2.18 -2.65
C GLU A 223 7.51 1.22 -3.50
N THR A 224 7.46 -0.08 -3.20
CA THR A 224 8.20 -1.12 -3.93
C THR A 224 7.62 -1.42 -5.31
N GLU A 225 6.39 -0.96 -5.58
CA GLU A 225 5.60 -1.27 -6.78
C GLU A 225 5.72 -0.19 -7.86
N LEU A 226 6.20 1.01 -7.50
CA LEU A 226 6.08 2.22 -8.31
C LEU A 226 6.69 2.13 -9.72
N GLU A 227 7.79 1.39 -9.88
CA GLU A 227 8.47 1.24 -11.18
C GLU A 227 7.55 0.69 -12.27
N TYR A 228 6.58 -0.14 -11.89
CA TYR A 228 5.68 -0.83 -12.81
C TYR A 228 4.22 -0.44 -12.65
N ALA A 229 3.87 0.32 -11.61
CA ALA A 229 2.53 0.84 -11.41
C ALA A 229 2.22 1.95 -12.42
N ARG A 230 1.09 1.82 -13.12
CA ARG A 230 0.59 2.81 -14.09
C ARG A 230 -0.83 3.24 -13.76
N GLU A 231 -1.21 4.44 -14.20
CA GLU A 231 -2.61 4.86 -14.17
C GLU A 231 -3.47 3.97 -15.08
N PRO A 232 -4.49 3.26 -14.58
CA PRO A 232 -5.32 2.36 -15.40
C PRO A 232 -6.15 3.09 -16.48
N GLY A 233 -6.59 4.32 -16.20
CA GLY A 233 -7.37 5.14 -17.14
C GLY A 233 -8.58 4.41 -17.76
N LYS A 234 -8.81 4.65 -19.05
CA LYS A 234 -9.91 4.04 -19.82
C LYS A 234 -9.82 2.52 -19.94
N HIS A 235 -8.66 1.92 -19.67
CA HIS A 235 -8.40 0.49 -19.89
C HIS A 235 -8.95 -0.40 -18.78
N VAL A 236 -9.31 0.18 -17.62
CA VAL A 236 -9.67 -0.57 -16.40
C VAL A 236 -10.68 -1.70 -16.65
N THR A 237 -11.73 -1.46 -17.45
CA THR A 237 -12.78 -2.45 -17.76
C THR A 237 -12.23 -3.70 -18.47
N ARG A 238 -11.18 -3.54 -19.29
CA ARG A 238 -10.58 -4.63 -20.05
C ARG A 238 -9.58 -5.44 -19.22
N ILE A 239 -8.87 -4.79 -18.30
CA ILE A 239 -7.71 -5.35 -17.59
C ILE A 239 -8.02 -5.79 -16.16
N ALA A 240 -9.09 -5.27 -15.53
CA ALA A 240 -9.40 -5.55 -14.13
C ALA A 240 -9.47 -7.05 -13.86
N SER A 241 -8.79 -7.48 -12.79
CA SER A 241 -8.76 -8.87 -12.33
C SER A 241 -8.21 -9.87 -13.37
N ARG A 242 -7.37 -9.41 -14.30
CA ARG A 242 -6.82 -10.23 -15.38
C ARG A 242 -5.30 -10.14 -15.42
N ILE A 243 -4.70 -11.20 -15.97
CA ILE A 243 -3.30 -11.29 -16.38
C ILE A 243 -3.29 -11.51 -17.88
N GLY A 244 -2.37 -10.86 -18.59
CA GLY A 244 -2.27 -10.96 -20.04
C GLY A 244 -1.06 -10.22 -20.58
N TYR A 245 -1.01 -10.09 -21.90
CA TYR A 245 0.09 -9.48 -22.63
C TYR A 245 -0.36 -9.09 -24.04
N PRO A 246 0.34 -8.17 -24.72
CA PRO A 246 0.11 -7.92 -26.15
C PRO A 246 0.57 -9.12 -27.01
N PRO A 247 0.13 -9.23 -28.28
CA PRO A 247 0.40 -10.40 -29.14
C PRO A 247 1.88 -10.64 -29.42
N ASP A 248 2.69 -9.57 -29.43
CA ASP A 248 4.14 -9.62 -29.61
C ASP A 248 4.91 -9.97 -28.33
N LEU A 249 4.19 -10.22 -27.23
CA LEU A 249 4.71 -10.54 -25.90
C LEU A 249 5.65 -9.45 -25.34
N ALA A 250 5.52 -8.20 -25.78
CA ALA A 250 6.41 -7.11 -25.40
C ALA A 250 6.32 -6.69 -23.93
N ALA A 251 5.25 -7.06 -23.22
CA ALA A 251 5.07 -6.80 -21.80
C ALA A 251 4.19 -7.83 -21.11
N LEU A 252 4.40 -8.04 -19.82
CA LEU A 252 3.45 -8.68 -18.92
C LEU A 252 2.56 -7.60 -18.29
N ILE A 253 1.25 -7.77 -18.39
CA ILE A 253 0.26 -6.80 -17.90
C ILE A 253 -0.71 -7.52 -16.97
N PHE A 254 -0.93 -6.96 -15.78
CA PHE A 254 -1.91 -7.50 -14.84
C PHE A 254 -2.49 -6.41 -13.95
N CYS A 255 -3.71 -6.64 -13.47
CA CYS A 255 -4.40 -5.67 -12.62
C CYS A 255 -5.06 -6.37 -11.43
N THR A 256 -4.35 -6.42 -10.29
CA THR A 256 -4.88 -6.95 -9.02
C THR A 256 -5.73 -5.88 -8.32
N HIS A 257 -5.05 -4.94 -7.67
CA HIS A 257 -5.59 -3.75 -7.03
C HIS A 257 -5.11 -2.46 -7.71
N GLN A 258 -4.12 -2.59 -8.61
CA GLN A 258 -3.46 -1.55 -9.37
C GLN A 258 -3.08 -2.14 -10.73
N LEU A 259 -3.03 -1.31 -11.78
CA LEU A 259 -2.45 -1.71 -13.07
C LEU A 259 -0.92 -1.78 -12.96
N PHE A 260 -0.38 -2.94 -13.31
CA PHE A 260 1.04 -3.19 -13.51
C PHE A 260 1.33 -3.45 -14.98
N VAL A 261 2.35 -2.76 -15.51
CA VAL A 261 2.91 -2.99 -16.84
C VAL A 261 4.40 -3.26 -16.68
N VAL A 262 4.81 -4.49 -16.94
CA VAL A 262 6.20 -4.94 -16.81
C VAL A 262 6.74 -5.27 -18.21
N PRO A 263 7.70 -4.50 -18.76
CA PRO A 263 8.32 -4.82 -20.03
C PRO A 263 8.92 -6.23 -20.03
N ARG A 264 8.87 -6.93 -21.17
CA ARG A 264 9.39 -8.31 -21.30
C ARG A 264 10.87 -8.41 -20.89
N GLU A 265 11.65 -7.39 -21.23
CA GLU A 265 13.05 -7.28 -20.87
C GLU A 265 13.28 -7.27 -19.36
N ASP A 266 12.32 -6.78 -18.58
CA ASP A 266 12.43 -6.65 -17.13
C ASP A 266 11.88 -7.84 -16.37
N VAL A 267 11.09 -8.70 -16.99
CA VAL A 267 10.66 -9.99 -16.42
C VAL A 267 11.87 -10.92 -16.29
N LEU A 268 12.26 -11.26 -15.07
CA LEU A 268 13.41 -12.11 -14.77
C LEU A 268 13.01 -13.58 -14.55
N SER A 269 12.00 -13.82 -13.72
CA SER A 269 11.49 -15.16 -13.44
C SER A 269 10.08 -15.12 -12.86
N PHE A 270 9.44 -16.28 -12.81
CA PHE A 270 8.19 -16.48 -12.06
C PHE A 270 8.49 -17.33 -10.83
N THR A 271 7.90 -16.98 -9.69
CA THR A 271 8.14 -17.68 -8.43
C THR A 271 6.82 -18.10 -7.82
N ILE A 272 6.78 -19.35 -7.34
CA ILE A 272 5.67 -19.90 -6.57
C ILE A 272 6.12 -20.10 -5.13
N THR A 273 5.38 -19.54 -4.19
CA THR A 273 5.47 -19.89 -2.77
C THR A 273 4.30 -20.78 -2.40
N ARG A 274 4.57 -21.97 -1.86
CA ARG A 274 3.55 -22.95 -1.44
C ARG A 274 3.55 -23.08 0.08
N LEU A 275 2.37 -22.97 0.70
CA LEU A 275 2.17 -23.06 2.14
C LEU A 275 1.23 -24.22 2.50
N HIS A 276 1.61 -24.97 3.53
CA HIS A 276 0.72 -25.93 4.19
C HIS A 276 -0.44 -25.21 4.89
N ARG A 277 -1.59 -25.89 4.93
CA ARG A 277 -2.73 -25.46 5.73
C ARG A 277 -2.49 -25.82 7.21
N ALA A 278 -1.94 -24.89 7.99
CA ALA A 278 -1.76 -25.06 9.44
C ALA A 278 -2.80 -24.26 10.25
N LYS A 279 -2.64 -22.93 10.35
CA LYS A 279 -3.56 -21.99 11.05
C LYS A 279 -4.09 -20.86 10.17
N GLY A 280 -3.83 -20.92 8.87
CA GLY A 280 -4.36 -20.03 7.84
C GLY A 280 -4.99 -20.83 6.68
N PRO A 281 -5.42 -20.15 5.60
CA PRO A 281 -6.01 -20.84 4.45
C PRO A 281 -5.03 -21.78 3.73
N GLY A 282 -3.72 -21.65 3.96
CA GLY A 282 -2.69 -22.34 3.17
C GLY A 282 -2.70 -21.88 1.71
N GLY A 283 -2.09 -22.65 0.82
CA GLY A 283 -2.25 -22.49 -0.62
C GLY A 283 -0.96 -22.11 -1.34
N SER A 284 -1.10 -21.38 -2.45
CA SER A 284 0.02 -20.98 -3.29
C SER A 284 -0.10 -19.53 -3.75
N TYR A 285 1.04 -18.87 -3.90
CA TYR A 285 1.15 -17.50 -4.38
C TYR A 285 2.04 -17.46 -5.61
N LEU A 286 1.58 -16.82 -6.68
CA LEU A 286 2.36 -16.57 -7.88
C LEU A 286 2.86 -15.14 -7.88
N GLN A 287 4.16 -15.00 -8.07
CA GLN A 287 4.84 -13.72 -8.16
C GLN A 287 5.73 -13.67 -9.40
N VAL A 288 6.01 -12.46 -9.88
CA VAL A 288 7.00 -12.20 -10.92
C VAL A 288 8.17 -11.45 -10.31
N ARG A 289 9.38 -11.93 -10.57
CA ARG A 289 10.63 -11.21 -10.26
C ARG A 289 10.99 -10.34 -11.43
N CYS A 290 11.22 -9.07 -11.15
CA CYS A 290 11.48 -8.04 -12.13
C CYS A 290 12.80 -7.33 -11.84
N ARG A 291 13.43 -6.77 -12.87
CA ARG A 291 14.52 -5.79 -12.68
C ARG A 291 14.05 -4.63 -11.82
N THR A 292 15.01 -3.94 -11.22
CA THR A 292 14.73 -2.81 -10.33
C THR A 292 15.71 -1.67 -10.59
N LEU A 293 15.27 -0.44 -10.35
CA LEU A 293 16.12 0.76 -10.40
C LEU A 293 16.88 1.00 -9.09
N SER A 294 16.63 0.19 -8.05
CA SER A 294 17.39 0.18 -6.80
C SER A 294 18.80 -0.38 -6.99
N PRO A 295 19.89 0.39 -6.75
CA PRO A 295 21.27 0.00 -7.12
C PRO A 295 21.81 -1.29 -6.49
N ASP A 296 21.38 -1.61 -5.26
CA ASP A 296 21.91 -2.74 -4.47
C ASP A 296 20.91 -3.89 -4.30
N VAL A 297 19.77 -3.82 -4.99
CA VAL A 297 18.72 -4.83 -4.93
C VAL A 297 18.74 -5.60 -6.24
N PRO A 298 18.90 -6.94 -6.21
CA PRO A 298 19.03 -7.73 -7.44
C PRO A 298 17.74 -7.72 -8.29
N ASP A 299 16.60 -7.68 -7.62
CA ASP A 299 15.28 -7.72 -8.23
C ASP A 299 14.19 -7.31 -7.24
N LYS A 300 13.01 -7.03 -7.78
CA LYS A 300 11.79 -6.85 -7.00
C LYS A 300 10.75 -7.89 -7.37
N THR A 301 9.83 -8.10 -6.45
CA THR A 301 8.78 -9.09 -6.61
C THR A 301 7.43 -8.39 -6.66
N LEU A 302 6.66 -8.64 -7.72
CA LEU A 302 5.26 -8.22 -7.82
C LEU A 302 4.36 -9.43 -7.70
N PHE A 303 3.25 -9.26 -7.00
CA PHE A 303 2.27 -10.31 -6.78
C PHE A 303 1.25 -10.37 -7.93
N LEU A 304 1.08 -11.55 -8.53
CA LEU A 304 0.13 -11.75 -9.64
C LEU A 304 -1.21 -12.28 -9.13
N THR A 305 -1.19 -13.43 -8.44
CA THR A 305 -2.42 -14.12 -7.99
C THR A 305 -2.08 -15.16 -6.92
N GLN A 306 -3.12 -15.80 -6.37
CA GLN A 306 -3.00 -16.91 -5.43
C GLN A 306 -4.01 -18.02 -5.74
N SER A 307 -3.89 -19.12 -5.01
CA SER A 307 -4.93 -20.13 -4.88
C SER A 307 -4.92 -20.68 -3.45
N SER A 308 -6.08 -21.11 -2.95
CA SER A 308 -6.16 -21.88 -1.71
C SER A 308 -5.60 -23.31 -1.87
N ASP A 309 -5.42 -23.77 -3.11
CA ASP A 309 -4.73 -25.02 -3.43
C ASP A 309 -3.21 -24.77 -3.52
N PRO A 310 -2.37 -25.52 -2.78
CA PRO A 310 -0.91 -25.46 -2.89
C PRO A 310 -0.34 -25.65 -4.29
N GLU A 311 -1.07 -26.29 -5.22
CA GLU A 311 -0.67 -26.44 -6.62
C GLU A 311 -1.48 -25.56 -7.58
N GLY A 312 -2.44 -24.79 -7.06
CA GLY A 312 -3.47 -24.14 -7.86
C GLY A 312 -2.94 -23.05 -8.81
N VAL A 313 -1.75 -22.52 -8.59
CA VAL A 313 -1.09 -21.55 -9.49
C VAL A 313 0.06 -22.14 -10.30
N THR A 314 0.40 -23.43 -10.12
CA THR A 314 1.56 -24.09 -10.74
C THR A 314 1.47 -24.09 -12.27
N ALA A 315 0.35 -24.54 -12.82
CA ALA A 315 0.16 -24.60 -14.27
C ALA A 315 0.22 -23.21 -14.92
N LEU A 316 -0.37 -22.19 -14.28
CA LEU A 316 -0.32 -20.81 -14.76
C LEU A 316 1.11 -20.26 -14.76
N ALA A 317 1.84 -20.47 -13.67
CA ALA A 317 3.23 -20.03 -13.54
C ALA A 317 4.12 -20.64 -14.63
N GLN A 318 4.00 -21.95 -14.86
CA GLN A 318 4.74 -22.67 -15.89
C GLN A 318 4.38 -22.18 -17.30
N ALA A 319 3.10 -21.93 -17.58
CA ALA A 319 2.65 -21.41 -18.87
C ALA A 319 3.19 -20.00 -19.13
N LEU A 320 3.16 -19.11 -18.13
CA LEU A 320 3.72 -17.76 -18.24
C LEU A 320 5.24 -17.82 -18.43
N ALA A 321 5.94 -18.63 -17.64
CA ALA A 321 7.38 -18.83 -17.75
C ALA A 321 7.80 -19.31 -19.14
N ALA A 322 7.11 -20.31 -19.68
CA ALA A 322 7.34 -20.79 -21.04
C ALA A 322 7.07 -19.71 -22.11
N THR A 323 5.98 -18.94 -21.96
CA THR A 323 5.61 -17.86 -22.89
C THR A 323 6.66 -16.74 -22.92
N PHE A 324 7.18 -16.36 -21.75
CA PHE A 324 8.17 -15.30 -21.62
C PHE A 324 9.60 -15.77 -21.83
N ASP A 325 9.82 -17.08 -22.04
CA ASP A 325 11.14 -17.70 -22.10
C ASP A 325 11.98 -17.32 -20.86
N ARG A 326 11.40 -17.60 -19.68
CA ARG A 326 11.96 -17.29 -18.36
C ARG A 326 11.86 -18.48 -17.43
N PRO A 327 12.74 -18.58 -16.41
CA PRO A 327 12.66 -19.64 -15.42
C PRO A 327 11.41 -19.52 -14.54
N CYS A 328 10.98 -20.66 -14.01
CA CYS A 328 9.91 -20.79 -13.01
C CYS A 328 10.45 -21.50 -11.76
N ASP A 329 10.54 -20.77 -10.66
CA ASP A 329 11.02 -21.30 -9.37
C ASP A 329 9.84 -21.74 -8.52
N ILE A 330 9.75 -23.03 -8.19
CA ILE A 330 8.69 -23.57 -7.35
C ILE A 330 9.28 -23.91 -5.99
N SER A 331 8.97 -23.07 -4.99
CA SER A 331 9.47 -23.28 -3.62
C SER A 331 8.97 -24.60 -3.04
N PRO A 332 9.70 -25.26 -2.11
CA PRO A 332 9.15 -26.39 -1.37
C PRO A 332 7.89 -25.98 -0.60
N LEU A 333 7.09 -26.96 -0.20
CA LEU A 333 5.90 -26.73 0.61
C LEU A 333 6.33 -26.39 2.04
N PHE A 334 6.16 -25.13 2.45
CA PHE A 334 6.56 -24.67 3.78
C PHE A 334 5.47 -24.94 4.82
N ALA A 335 5.86 -25.29 6.05
CA ALA A 335 4.97 -25.18 7.20
C ALA A 335 4.82 -23.69 7.56
N ASP A 336 3.59 -23.22 7.76
CA ASP A 336 3.33 -21.87 8.28
C ASP A 336 3.99 -21.76 9.67
N ALA A 337 4.91 -20.81 9.84
CA ALA A 337 5.58 -20.53 11.12
C ALA A 337 4.64 -19.74 12.06
#